data_AF-A0A5I5SYU9-F1
#
_entry.id   AF-A0A5I5SYU9-F1
#
_cell.length_a   1.000
_cell.length_b   1.000
_cell.length_c   1.000
_cell.angle_alpha   90.00
_cell.angle_beta   90.00
_cell.angle_gamma   90.00
#
_symmetry.space_group_name_H-M   'P 1'
#
loop_
_entity.id
_entity.type
_entity.pdbx_description
1 polymer ?
#
loop_
_entity_poly.entity_id
_entity_poly.type
_entity_poly.pdbx_seq_one_letter_code
_entity_poly.pdbx_strand_id
1 'polypeptide(L)'
;MSVVTKDDKATLRQWHEELQEKRGLRASLRRSKTVNDACLAEGLHSLLMQTHSLWKNKAPWNVTALAITAALAAHIKFIDEQKSFAAQLGQKKGGDTPVMSKLRFSHLLAVKTPDELLRQLRRAVKLLDGSVNLFSLADDIFCWCQEQNDLLNHHRRQQRPTEFLRIRWALEYYQAGDGDTDNEQD
;
A
#
# COMPACT_ATOMS: atom_id res chain seq x y z
N MET A 1 15.21 2.50 4.36
CA MET A 1 15.52 1.50 3.31
C MET A 1 14.22 0.89 2.82
N SER A 2 14.05 0.70 1.51
CA SER A 2 12.89 0.01 0.92
C SER A 2 12.93 -1.46 1.35
N VAL A 3 11.85 -1.96 1.94
CA VAL A 3 11.68 -3.37 2.31
C VAL A 3 11.48 -4.23 1.06
N VAL A 4 10.76 -3.70 0.09
CA VAL A 4 10.54 -4.34 -1.22
C VAL A 4 11.72 -4.01 -2.13
N THR A 5 12.53 -5.02 -2.49
CA THR A 5 13.72 -4.85 -3.34
C THR A 5 13.34 -4.60 -4.80
N LYS A 6 14.32 -4.25 -5.66
CA LYS A 6 14.08 -4.07 -7.09
C LYS A 6 13.55 -5.35 -7.75
N ASP A 7 14.08 -6.51 -7.35
CA ASP A 7 13.66 -7.80 -7.88
C ASP A 7 12.24 -8.12 -7.42
N ASP A 8 11.92 -7.87 -6.15
CA ASP A 8 10.56 -8.05 -5.63
C ASP A 8 9.54 -7.16 -6.37
N LYS A 9 9.91 -5.92 -6.74
CA LYS A 9 9.05 -5.04 -7.55
C LYS A 9 8.82 -5.60 -8.95
N ALA A 10 9.85 -6.16 -9.58
CA ALA A 10 9.71 -6.82 -10.89
C ALA A 10 8.75 -8.02 -10.81
N THR A 11 8.94 -8.87 -9.79
CA THR A 11 8.03 -10.01 -9.53
C THR A 11 6.60 -9.55 -9.27
N LEU A 12 6.40 -8.52 -8.44
CA LEU A 12 5.07 -8.02 -8.12
C LEU A 12 4.35 -7.42 -9.34
N ARG A 13 5.09 -6.77 -10.24
CA ARG A 13 4.58 -6.27 -11.52
C ARG A 13 4.08 -7.43 -12.38
N GLN A 14 4.95 -8.41 -12.62
CA GLN A 14 4.63 -9.59 -13.43
C GLN A 14 3.42 -10.34 -12.87
N TRP A 15 3.38 -10.55 -11.56
CA TRP A 15 2.24 -11.18 -10.90
C TRP A 15 0.94 -10.37 -11.05
N HIS A 16 1.00 -9.04 -10.94
CA HIS A 16 -0.18 -8.18 -11.10
C HIS A 16 -0.75 -8.24 -12.52
N GLU A 17 0.13 -8.30 -13.54
CA GLU A 17 -0.26 -8.50 -14.93
C GLU A 17 -0.96 -9.85 -15.12
N GLU A 18 -0.38 -10.95 -14.62
CA GLU A 18 -1.02 -12.27 -14.63
C GLU A 18 -2.37 -12.29 -13.91
N LEU A 19 -2.48 -11.53 -12.82
CA LEU A 19 -3.70 -11.41 -12.04
C LEU A 19 -4.82 -10.73 -12.83
N GLN A 20 -4.51 -9.82 -13.75
CA GLN A 20 -5.53 -9.21 -14.62
C GLN A 20 -6.19 -10.24 -15.52
N GLU A 21 -5.41 -11.19 -16.04
CA GLU A 21 -5.87 -12.26 -16.94
C GLU A 21 -6.59 -13.39 -16.17
N LYS A 22 -6.07 -13.78 -15.00
CA LYS A 22 -6.61 -14.87 -14.18
C LYS A 22 -7.79 -14.39 -13.31
N ARG A 23 -8.95 -14.17 -13.96
CA ARG A 23 -10.18 -13.61 -13.34
C ARG A 23 -10.60 -14.31 -12.04
N GLY A 24 -10.44 -15.63 -11.94
CA GLY A 24 -10.77 -16.40 -10.72
C GLY A 24 -9.91 -16.01 -9.52
N LEU A 25 -8.59 -15.96 -9.70
CA LEU A 25 -7.63 -15.55 -8.68
C LEU A 25 -7.91 -14.10 -8.23
N ARG A 26 -8.14 -13.20 -9.19
CA ARG A 26 -8.47 -11.81 -8.90
C ARG A 26 -9.79 -11.67 -8.14
N ALA A 27 -10.81 -12.43 -8.52
CA ALA A 27 -12.11 -12.42 -7.85
C ALA A 27 -12.02 -12.96 -6.40
N SER A 28 -11.18 -13.96 -6.14
CA SER A 28 -10.94 -14.47 -4.78
C SER A 28 -10.41 -13.36 -3.85
N LEU A 29 -9.43 -12.58 -4.31
CA LEU A 29 -8.87 -11.46 -3.57
C LEU A 29 -9.86 -10.29 -3.40
N ARG A 30 -10.58 -9.90 -4.46
CA ARG A 30 -11.57 -8.79 -4.38
C ARG A 30 -12.71 -9.05 -3.42
N ARG A 31 -13.07 -10.33 -3.20
CA ARG A 31 -14.13 -10.72 -2.26
C ARG A 31 -13.67 -10.79 -0.80
N SER A 32 -12.36 -10.81 -0.57
CA SER A 32 -11.79 -10.85 0.78
C SER A 32 -12.15 -9.57 1.53
N LYS A 33 -12.79 -9.66 2.70
CA LYS A 33 -13.19 -8.50 3.52
C LYS A 33 -12.21 -8.26 4.66
N THR A 34 -11.58 -9.32 5.13
CA THR A 34 -10.55 -9.31 6.18
C THR A 34 -9.20 -9.75 5.61
N VAL A 35 -8.14 -9.53 6.38
CA VAL A 35 -6.81 -10.05 6.08
C VAL A 35 -6.81 -11.58 6.14
N ASN A 36 -7.57 -12.19 7.05
CA ASN A 36 -7.70 -13.65 7.12
C ASN A 36 -8.35 -14.22 5.86
N ASP A 37 -9.39 -13.58 5.31
CA ASP A 37 -9.99 -13.99 4.04
C ASP A 37 -8.95 -13.94 2.91
N ALA A 38 -8.14 -12.87 2.88
CA ALA A 38 -7.08 -12.71 1.89
C ALA A 38 -5.97 -13.75 2.04
N CYS A 39 -5.63 -14.13 3.29
CA CYS A 39 -4.68 -15.21 3.58
C CYS A 39 -5.13 -16.56 3.02
N LEU A 40 -6.44 -16.81 2.99
CA LEU A 40 -7.04 -18.05 2.49
C LEU A 40 -7.38 -18.01 0.99
N ALA A 41 -7.18 -16.87 0.32
CA ALA A 41 -7.52 -16.70 -1.08
C ALA A 41 -6.48 -17.36 -2.01
N GLU A 42 -6.95 -18.07 -3.03
CA GLU A 42 -6.10 -18.67 -4.07
C GLU A 42 -5.19 -17.63 -4.76
N GLY A 43 -5.68 -16.40 -4.90
CA GLY A 43 -4.88 -15.31 -5.47
C GLY A 43 -3.67 -14.92 -4.62
N LEU A 44 -3.71 -15.07 -3.29
CA LEU A 44 -2.51 -14.87 -2.47
C LEU A 44 -1.53 -16.03 -2.65
N HIS A 45 -2.03 -17.26 -2.72
CA HIS A 45 -1.17 -18.42 -2.91
C HIS A 45 -0.32 -18.27 -4.19
N SER A 46 -0.90 -17.79 -5.30
CA SER A 46 -0.12 -17.54 -6.52
C SER A 46 0.98 -16.50 -6.34
N LEU A 47 0.75 -15.44 -5.53
CA LEU A 47 1.77 -14.44 -5.19
C LEU A 47 2.89 -15.04 -4.35
N LEU A 48 2.53 -15.83 -3.33
CA LEU A 48 3.51 -16.44 -2.42
C LEU A 48 4.50 -17.34 -3.18
N MET A 49 4.04 -18.10 -4.17
CA MET A 49 4.91 -18.95 -4.98
C MET A 49 5.94 -18.17 -5.81
N GLN A 50 5.69 -16.88 -6.09
CA GLN A 50 6.60 -16.03 -6.85
C GLN A 50 7.50 -15.18 -5.93
N THR A 51 7.11 -14.96 -4.67
CA THR A 51 7.75 -13.98 -3.75
C THR A 51 8.40 -14.61 -2.52
N HIS A 52 9.05 -15.76 -2.67
CA HIS A 52 9.69 -16.49 -1.56
C HIS A 52 10.63 -15.60 -0.70
N SER A 53 11.35 -14.67 -1.32
CA SER A 53 12.21 -13.67 -0.66
C SER A 53 11.49 -12.86 0.42
N LEU A 54 10.20 -12.57 0.21
CA LEU A 54 9.40 -11.68 1.05
C LEU A 54 8.77 -12.38 2.25
N TRP A 55 8.60 -13.71 2.25
CA TRP A 55 7.88 -14.43 3.32
C TRP A 55 8.55 -15.71 3.83
N LYS A 56 9.33 -16.41 3.00
CA LYS A 56 9.95 -17.67 3.41
C LYS A 56 11.04 -17.39 4.44
N ASN A 57 10.97 -18.07 5.59
CA ASN A 57 11.87 -17.85 6.73
C ASN A 57 11.86 -16.40 7.24
N LYS A 58 10.74 -15.68 7.05
CA LYS A 58 10.51 -14.34 7.59
C LYS A 58 9.51 -14.41 8.74
N ALA A 59 9.32 -13.28 9.42
CA ALA A 59 8.36 -13.19 10.50
C ALA A 59 6.91 -13.29 9.97
N PRO A 60 5.95 -13.74 10.79
CA PRO A 60 4.56 -13.92 10.35
C PRO A 60 3.90 -12.64 9.80
N TRP A 61 4.32 -11.46 10.25
CA TRP A 61 3.79 -10.19 9.75
C TRP A 61 4.12 -9.94 8.26
N ASN A 62 5.13 -10.60 7.69
CA ASN A 62 5.42 -10.54 6.26
C ASN A 62 4.28 -11.11 5.42
N VAL A 63 3.68 -12.23 5.86
CA VAL A 63 2.51 -12.83 5.18
C VAL A 63 1.30 -11.92 5.29
N THR A 64 1.12 -11.26 6.45
CA THR A 64 0.08 -10.24 6.64
C THR A 64 0.23 -9.09 5.64
N ALA A 65 1.45 -8.57 5.47
CA ALA A 65 1.75 -7.51 4.51
C ALA A 65 1.47 -7.93 3.05
N LEU A 66 1.85 -9.16 2.67
CA LEU A 66 1.55 -9.72 1.35
C LEU A 66 0.07 -9.92 1.13
N ALA A 67 -0.69 -10.40 2.12
CA ALA A 67 -2.13 -10.57 2.02
C ALA A 67 -2.85 -9.24 1.77
N ILE A 68 -2.48 -8.19 2.51
CA ILE A 68 -3.02 -6.84 2.30
C ILE A 68 -2.63 -6.32 0.90
N THR A 69 -1.36 -6.46 0.52
CA THR A 69 -0.85 -6.04 -0.79
C THR A 69 -1.61 -6.73 -1.93
N ALA A 70 -1.77 -8.06 -1.87
CA ALA A 70 -2.47 -8.84 -2.88
C ALA A 70 -3.95 -8.44 -2.98
N ALA A 71 -4.63 -8.29 -1.84
CA ALA A 71 -6.02 -7.88 -1.80
C ALA A 71 -6.21 -6.49 -2.44
N LEU A 72 -5.31 -5.53 -2.19
CA LEU A 72 -5.36 -4.20 -2.78
C LEU A 72 -4.99 -4.22 -4.27
N ALA A 73 -3.96 -4.97 -4.65
CA ALA A 73 -3.52 -5.13 -6.04
C ALA A 73 -4.62 -5.67 -6.95
N ALA A 74 -5.52 -6.52 -6.43
CA ALA A 74 -6.67 -7.02 -7.19
C ALA A 74 -7.67 -5.91 -7.57
N HIS A 75 -7.67 -4.76 -6.86
CA HIS A 75 -8.45 -3.56 -7.18
C HIS A 75 -7.69 -2.55 -8.06
N ILE A 76 -6.37 -2.68 -8.22
CA ILE A 76 -5.56 -1.83 -9.09
C ILE A 76 -5.77 -2.27 -10.55
N LYS A 77 -6.03 -1.29 -11.41
CA LYS A 77 -6.19 -1.45 -12.86
C LYS A 77 -4.89 -1.12 -13.58
N PHE A 78 -4.23 -0.03 -13.16
CA PHE A 78 -3.01 0.47 -13.77
C PHE A 78 -1.98 0.76 -12.68
N ILE A 79 -0.75 0.34 -12.93
CA ILE A 79 0.38 0.70 -12.08
C ILE A 79 0.88 2.06 -12.56
N ASP A 80 0.75 3.08 -11.70
CA ASP A 80 1.24 4.43 -11.95
C ASP A 80 2.38 4.74 -10.99
N GLU A 81 3.61 4.80 -11.51
CA GLU A 81 4.83 4.96 -10.72
C GLU A 81 5.25 6.43 -10.55
N GLN A 82 4.51 7.39 -11.12
CA GLN A 82 4.95 8.79 -11.21
C GLN A 82 5.16 9.44 -9.84
N LYS A 83 4.28 9.13 -8.87
CA LYS A 83 4.40 9.62 -7.48
C LYS A 83 4.18 8.47 -6.50
N SER A 84 4.60 8.65 -5.24
CA SER A 84 4.31 7.68 -4.18
C SER A 84 2.81 7.59 -3.91
N PHE A 85 2.38 6.50 -3.24
CA PHE A 85 0.98 6.30 -2.89
C PHE A 85 0.40 7.45 -2.04
N ALA A 86 1.13 7.92 -1.02
CA ALA A 86 0.66 9.03 -0.20
C ALA A 86 0.62 10.35 -0.98
N ALA A 87 1.60 10.60 -1.85
CA ALA A 87 1.59 11.76 -2.74
C ALA A 87 0.40 11.71 -3.72
N GLN A 88 0.07 10.53 -4.28
CA GLN A 88 -1.13 10.34 -5.12
C GLN A 88 -2.42 10.74 -4.39
N LEU A 89 -2.52 10.50 -3.09
CA LEU A 89 -3.69 10.91 -2.28
C LEU A 89 -3.72 12.42 -1.97
N GLY A 90 -2.56 13.06 -1.90
CA GLY A 90 -2.42 14.50 -1.61
C GLY A 90 -2.54 15.42 -2.83
N GLN A 91 -2.36 14.87 -4.03
CA GLN A 91 -2.52 15.60 -5.29
C GLN A 91 -3.90 16.21 -5.44
N LYS A 92 -3.97 17.38 -6.06
CA LYS A 92 -5.21 18.07 -6.40
C LYS A 92 -5.91 17.39 -7.58
N LYS A 93 -7.22 17.17 -7.47
CA LYS A 93 -8.05 16.61 -8.57
C LYS A 93 -8.92 17.72 -9.16
N GLY A 94 -8.32 18.60 -9.96
CA GLY A 94 -8.99 19.73 -10.60
C GLY A 94 -9.55 20.74 -9.59
N GLY A 95 -8.77 21.78 -9.29
CA GLY A 95 -9.07 22.77 -8.25
C GLY A 95 -8.29 22.53 -6.96
N ASP A 96 -8.67 23.18 -5.86
CA ASP A 96 -7.84 23.22 -4.63
C ASP A 96 -8.00 22.01 -3.70
N THR A 97 -8.83 21.03 -4.06
CA THR A 97 -9.13 19.88 -3.21
C THR A 97 -8.25 18.67 -3.51
N PRO A 98 -7.56 18.09 -2.51
CA PRO A 98 -6.78 16.87 -2.69
C PRO A 98 -7.68 15.66 -2.98
N VAL A 99 -7.15 14.64 -3.68
CA VAL A 99 -7.84 13.38 -4.01
C VAL A 99 -8.47 12.75 -2.77
N MET A 100 -7.74 12.70 -1.66
CA MET A 100 -8.27 12.36 -0.36
C MET A 100 -8.27 13.60 0.52
N SER A 101 -9.43 14.00 1.05
CA SER A 101 -9.52 15.11 2.02
C SER A 101 -8.63 14.90 3.26
N LYS A 102 -8.07 15.99 3.82
CA LYS A 102 -7.22 15.99 5.04
C LYS A 102 -7.81 15.19 6.21
N LEU A 103 -9.12 15.30 6.47
CA LEU A 103 -9.80 14.55 7.54
C LEU A 103 -9.76 13.03 7.32
N ARG A 104 -10.04 12.56 6.10
CA ARG A 104 -9.97 11.13 5.77
C ARG A 104 -8.54 10.61 5.84
N PHE A 105 -7.59 11.44 5.43
CA PHE A 105 -6.18 11.13 5.54
C PHE A 105 -5.73 11.01 7.01
N SER A 106 -6.17 11.91 7.90
CA SER A 106 -5.87 11.79 9.33
C SER A 106 -6.43 10.50 9.94
N HIS A 107 -7.62 10.06 9.52
CA HIS A 107 -8.17 8.77 9.92
C HIS A 107 -7.36 7.58 9.39
N LEU A 108 -6.82 7.67 8.17
CA LEU A 108 -5.92 6.65 7.63
C LEU A 108 -4.62 6.55 8.46
N LEU A 109 -4.04 7.69 8.88
CA LEU A 109 -2.85 7.71 9.75
C LEU A 109 -3.08 7.12 11.15
N ALA A 110 -4.33 7.11 11.62
CA ALA A 110 -4.71 6.66 12.96
C ALA A 110 -5.11 5.17 13.04
N VAL A 111 -5.07 4.44 11.92
CA VAL A 111 -5.42 3.01 11.84
C VAL A 111 -4.52 2.16 12.74
N LYS A 112 -5.13 1.19 13.45
CA LYS A 112 -4.42 0.36 14.44
C LYS A 112 -4.43 -1.13 14.12
N THR A 113 -5.34 -1.60 13.28
CA THR A 113 -5.47 -3.02 12.97
C THR A 113 -5.26 -3.34 11.48
N PRO A 114 -4.76 -4.54 11.14
CA PRO A 114 -4.57 -4.93 9.74
C PRO A 114 -5.86 -4.86 8.91
N ASP A 115 -7.00 -5.22 9.49
CA ASP A 115 -8.31 -5.16 8.82
C ASP A 115 -8.79 -3.73 8.58
N GLU A 116 -8.55 -2.83 9.53
CA GLU A 116 -8.80 -1.40 9.34
C GLU A 116 -7.91 -0.82 8.24
N LEU A 117 -6.63 -1.22 8.20
CA LEU A 117 -5.69 -0.77 7.16
C LEU A 117 -6.17 -1.23 5.78
N LEU A 118 -6.44 -2.52 5.62
CA LEU A 118 -6.97 -3.08 4.37
C LEU A 118 -8.23 -2.32 3.92
N ARG A 119 -9.15 -2.04 4.84
CA ARG A 119 -10.40 -1.34 4.53
C ARG A 119 -10.16 0.10 4.09
N GLN A 120 -9.33 0.87 4.79
CA GLN A 120 -9.06 2.27 4.45
C GLN A 120 -8.24 2.38 3.17
N LEU A 121 -7.22 1.55 3.00
CA LEU A 121 -6.42 1.51 1.78
C LEU A 121 -7.26 1.11 0.56
N ARG A 122 -8.22 0.19 0.71
CA ARG A 122 -9.14 -0.16 -0.39
C ARG A 122 -9.98 1.04 -0.84
N ARG A 123 -10.42 1.88 0.10
CA ARG A 123 -11.14 3.12 -0.21
C ARG A 123 -10.23 4.13 -0.90
N ALA A 124 -8.97 4.24 -0.45
CA ALA A 124 -7.96 5.09 -1.06
C ALA A 124 -7.66 4.68 -2.52
N VAL A 125 -7.45 3.39 -2.78
CA VAL A 125 -7.29 2.83 -4.14
C VAL A 125 -8.50 3.17 -5.03
N LYS A 126 -9.72 3.15 -4.48
CA LYS A 126 -10.94 3.54 -5.20
C LYS A 126 -10.97 5.05 -5.51
N LEU A 127 -10.51 5.90 -4.61
CA LEU A 127 -10.43 7.37 -4.86
C LEU A 127 -9.47 7.69 -6.00
N LEU A 128 -8.44 6.86 -6.18
CA LEU A 128 -7.48 6.92 -7.28
C LEU A 128 -7.96 6.23 -8.56
N ASP A 129 -9.25 5.85 -8.64
CA ASP A 129 -9.87 5.20 -9.78
C ASP A 129 -9.20 3.89 -10.25
N GLY A 130 -8.35 3.31 -9.38
CA GLY A 130 -7.54 2.11 -9.64
C GLY A 130 -6.20 2.37 -10.33
N SER A 131 -5.76 3.63 -10.50
CA SER A 131 -4.42 3.99 -10.96
C SER A 131 -3.53 4.28 -9.76
N VAL A 132 -2.64 3.35 -9.40
CA VAL A 132 -1.95 3.39 -8.10
C VAL A 132 -0.51 2.96 -8.24
N ASN A 133 0.40 3.60 -7.50
CA ASN A 133 1.77 3.14 -7.35
C ASN A 133 1.82 1.90 -6.46
N LEU A 134 1.65 0.73 -7.07
CA LEU A 134 1.65 -0.57 -6.39
C LEU A 134 2.93 -0.81 -5.56
N PHE A 135 4.09 -0.36 -6.04
CA PHE A 135 5.37 -0.63 -5.38
C PHE A 135 5.55 0.20 -4.12
N SER A 136 5.25 1.50 -4.18
CA SER A 136 5.27 2.34 -2.97
C SER A 136 4.21 1.89 -1.96
N LEU A 137 3.01 1.52 -2.43
CA LEU A 137 1.95 0.99 -1.58
C LEU A 137 2.39 -0.31 -0.88
N ALA A 138 3.01 -1.23 -1.61
CA ALA A 138 3.54 -2.46 -1.03
C ALA A 138 4.60 -2.16 0.04
N ASP A 139 5.57 -1.30 -0.26
CA ASP A 139 6.62 -0.92 0.69
C ASP A 139 6.04 -0.29 1.97
N ASP A 140 5.05 0.59 1.80
CA ASP A 140 4.33 1.22 2.90
C ASP A 140 3.56 0.21 3.77
N ILE A 141 2.91 -0.78 3.16
CA ILE A 141 2.21 -1.85 3.89
C ILE A 141 3.19 -2.71 4.69
N PHE A 142 4.35 -3.03 4.12
CA PHE A 142 5.40 -3.75 4.83
C PHE A 142 5.94 -2.94 6.02
N CYS A 143 6.20 -1.64 5.82
CA CYS A 143 6.58 -0.73 6.91
C CYS A 143 5.51 -0.70 8.01
N TRP A 144 4.23 -0.56 7.66
CA TRP A 144 3.14 -0.54 8.63
C TRP A 144 3.07 -1.83 9.45
N CYS A 145 3.10 -2.99 8.78
CA CYS A 145 3.00 -4.29 9.46
C CYS A 145 4.20 -4.52 10.39
N GLN A 146 5.38 -4.08 9.97
CA GLN A 146 6.59 -4.18 10.77
C GLN A 146 6.54 -3.26 12.00
N GLU A 147 6.12 -2.01 11.83
CA GLU A 147 5.93 -1.06 12.94
C GLU A 147 4.90 -1.58 13.96
N GLN A 148 3.78 -2.14 13.49
CA GLN A 148 2.79 -2.75 14.37
C GLN A 148 3.34 -3.97 15.10
N ASN A 149 4.08 -4.83 14.41
CA ASN A 149 4.73 -5.97 15.05
C ASN A 149 5.72 -5.51 16.13
N ASP A 150 6.53 -4.51 15.84
CA ASP A 150 7.50 -3.96 16.80
C ASP A 150 6.78 -3.35 18.02
N LEU A 151 5.67 -2.65 17.82
CA LEU A 151 4.82 -2.13 18.89
C LEU A 151 4.24 -3.24 19.78
N LEU A 152 3.66 -4.28 19.18
CA LEU A 152 3.05 -5.41 19.90
C LEU A 152 4.09 -6.23 20.68
N ASN A 153 5.30 -6.36 20.17
CA ASN A 153 6.38 -7.10 20.82
C ASN A 153 7.27 -6.22 21.71
N HIS A 154 6.87 -4.96 21.96
CA HIS A 154 7.65 -3.98 22.72
C HIS A 154 9.10 -3.79 22.24
N HIS A 155 9.33 -4.03 20.95
CA HIS A 155 10.63 -3.90 20.34
C HIS A 155 10.87 -2.45 19.93
N ARG A 156 11.83 -1.79 20.58
CA ARG A 156 12.23 -0.44 20.21
C ARG A 156 13.31 -0.47 19.13
N ARG A 157 12.91 -0.24 17.90
CA ARG A 157 13.86 -0.01 16.80
C ARG A 157 14.45 1.39 16.86
N GLN A 158 15.78 1.50 16.67
CA GLN A 158 16.40 2.77 16.37
C GLN A 158 16.08 3.15 14.92
N GLN A 159 15.17 4.11 14.74
CA GLN A 159 14.83 4.69 13.45
C GLN A 159 14.62 6.20 13.60
N ARG A 160 14.96 6.95 12.56
CA ARG A 160 14.76 8.41 12.52
C ARG A 160 13.26 8.73 12.49
N PRO A 161 12.81 9.88 13.01
CA PRO A 161 11.40 10.26 12.94
C PRO A 161 10.79 10.17 11.53
N THR A 162 11.54 10.56 10.50
CA THR A 162 11.10 10.51 9.09
C THR A 162 11.01 9.11 8.49
N GLU A 163 11.51 8.08 9.19
CA GLU A 163 11.40 6.69 8.76
C GLU A 163 10.08 6.04 9.20
N PHE A 164 9.39 6.63 10.19
CA PHE A 164 8.05 6.18 10.57
C PHE A 164 7.07 6.45 9.43
N LEU A 165 6.31 5.43 9.05
CA LEU A 165 5.39 5.49 7.91
C LEU A 165 4.44 6.66 8.01
N ARG A 166 3.84 6.90 9.18
CA ARG A 166 2.88 8.00 9.38
C ARG A 166 3.50 9.38 9.11
N ILE A 167 4.78 9.56 9.40
CA ILE A 167 5.50 10.83 9.18
C ILE A 167 5.87 10.94 7.71
N ARG A 168 6.39 9.86 7.10
CA ARG A 168 6.67 9.80 5.66
C ARG A 168 5.42 10.09 4.83
N TRP A 169 4.31 9.41 5.10
CA TRP A 169 3.02 9.65 4.45
C TRP A 169 2.55 11.09 4.60
N ALA A 170 2.66 11.69 5.80
CA ALA A 170 2.27 13.08 5.99
C ALA A 170 3.11 14.03 5.13
N LEU A 171 4.43 13.87 5.11
CA LEU A 171 5.32 14.69 4.28
C LEU A 171 4.96 14.58 2.80
N GLU A 172 4.84 13.36 2.27
CA GLU A 172 4.53 13.12 0.86
C GLU A 172 3.14 13.64 0.47
N TYR A 173 2.14 13.46 1.33
CA TYR A 173 0.77 13.92 1.09
C TYR A 173 0.68 15.45 1.06
N TYR A 174 1.26 16.15 2.04
CA TYR A 174 1.14 17.62 2.11
C TYR A 174 2.00 18.29 1.03
N GLN A 175 3.22 17.81 0.78
CA GLN A 175 4.08 18.32 -0.29
C GLN A 175 3.41 18.21 -1.67
N ALA A 176 2.68 17.11 -1.92
CA ALA A 176 1.97 16.94 -3.19
C ALA A 176 0.77 17.89 -3.37
N GLY A 177 0.19 18.40 -2.26
CA GLY A 177 -0.87 19.40 -2.31
C GLY A 177 -0.36 20.83 -2.48
N ASP A 178 0.85 21.10 -1.99
CA ASP A 178 1.49 22.43 -2.06
C ASP A 178 2.27 22.62 -3.38
N GLY A 179 2.79 21.55 -3.98
CA GLY A 179 3.62 21.65 -5.21
C GLY A 179 2.93 22.14 -6.48
N ASP A 180 1.59 22.29 -6.49
CA ASP A 180 0.85 22.86 -7.63
C ASP A 180 0.69 24.39 -7.52
N THR A 181 0.99 25.03 -6.39
CA THR A 181 0.91 26.51 -6.27
C THR A 181 2.12 27.24 -6.84
N ASP A 182 3.23 26.54 -7.11
CA ASP A 182 4.48 27.16 -7.58
C ASP A 182 4.60 27.20 -9.12
N ASN A 183 3.67 26.59 -9.86
CA ASN A 183 3.68 26.55 -11.34
C ASN A 183 2.72 27.55 -12.01
N GLU A 184 2.12 28.49 -11.26
CA GLU A 184 1.26 29.58 -11.80
C GLU A 184 1.95 30.96 -11.77
N GLN A 185 3.27 31.01 -11.58
CA GLN A 185 4.07 32.23 -11.72
C GLN A 185 5.18 31.98 -12.75
N ASP A 186 4.84 32.06 -14.04
CA ASP A 186 5.75 32.47 -15.14
C ASP A 186 4.95 32.82 -16.41
#